data_AF-A0A3D4PDE8-F1
#
_entry.id   AF-A0A3D4PDE8-F1
#
_cell.length_a   1.000
_cell.length_b   1.000
_cell.length_c   1.000
_cell.angle_alpha   90.00
_cell.angle_beta   90.00
_cell.angle_gamma   90.00
#
_symmetry.space_group_name_H-M   'P 1'
#
loop_
_entity.id
_entity.type
_entity.pdbx_description
1 polymer ?
#
loop_
_entity_poly.entity_id
_entity_poly.type
_entity_poly.pdbx_seq_one_letter_code
_entity_poly.pdbx_strand_id
1 'polypeptide(L)' 'SGNGHGVERELINRDQLEHLIGSLSMYEGKIVRAYHLDGLSYAEISKRFNVPENSIGPVLSRAREYMKRIG' A
#
# COMPACT_ATOMS: atom_id res chain seq x y z
N SER A 1 7.56 15.65 -9.80
CA SER A 1 8.62 14.92 -9.09
C SER A 1 8.18 13.49 -8.89
N GLY A 2 8.45 12.59 -9.84
CA GLY A 2 7.98 11.20 -9.76
C GLY A 2 9.10 10.28 -10.23
N ASN A 3 9.83 9.68 -9.30
CA ASN A 3 10.76 8.57 -9.57
C ASN A 3 11.07 7.70 -8.32
N GLY A 4 10.37 7.89 -7.18
CA GLY A 4 10.58 7.06 -5.97
C GLY A 4 9.61 5.88 -5.80
N HIS A 5 8.46 5.91 -6.48
CA HIS A 5 7.35 4.98 -6.22
C HIS A 5 7.57 3.56 -6.77
N GLY A 6 8.38 3.40 -7.83
CA GLY A 6 8.62 2.11 -8.47
C GLY A 6 9.44 1.15 -7.60
N VAL A 7 10.53 1.65 -7.02
CA VAL A 7 11.44 0.85 -6.17
C VAL A 7 10.75 0.38 -4.88
N GLU A 8 9.84 1.20 -4.35
CA GLU A 8 9.06 0.90 -3.15
C GLU A 8 8.04 -0.23 -3.35
N ARG A 9 7.59 -0.49 -4.58
CA ARG A 9 6.63 -1.55 -4.93
C ARG A 9 7.30 -2.92 -5.09
N GLU A 10 8.55 -2.95 -5.55
CA GLU A 10 9.26 -4.17 -5.96
C GLU A 10 9.87 -4.97 -4.80
N LEU A 11 10.15 -4.31 -3.67
CA LEU A 11 10.89 -4.92 -2.54
C LEU A 11 10.02 -5.72 -1.56
N ILE A 12 8.74 -5.95 -1.86
CA ILE A 12 7.79 -6.55 -0.92
C ILE A 12 7.46 -7.99 -1.32
N ASN A 13 7.76 -8.93 -0.42
CA ASN A 13 7.34 -10.33 -0.59
C ASN A 13 5.82 -10.44 -0.53
N ARG A 14 5.21 -11.08 -1.53
CA ARG A 14 3.76 -11.21 -1.68
C ARG A 14 3.09 -11.92 -0.50
N ASP A 15 3.69 -12.95 0.06
CA ASP A 15 3.11 -13.70 1.18
C ASP A 15 3.08 -12.87 2.46
N GLN A 16 4.15 -12.12 2.72
CA GLN A 16 4.21 -11.18 3.84
C GLN A 16 3.20 -10.03 3.68
N LEU A 17 3.00 -9.58 2.44
CA LEU A 17 2.03 -8.54 2.12
C LEU A 17 0.59 -9.01 2.35
N GLU A 18 0.22 -10.22 1.92
CA GLU A 18 -1.11 -10.79 2.15
C GLU A 18 -1.37 -11.00 3.65
N HIS A 19 -0.37 -11.46 4.41
CA HIS A 19 -0.49 -11.58 5.87
C HIS A 19 -0.72 -10.22 6.55
N LEU A 20 0.06 -9.20 6.16
CA LEU A 20 -0.13 -7.83 6.62
C LEU A 20 -1.53 -7.32 6.25
N ILE A 21 -1.98 -7.49 5.01
CA ILE A 21 -3.31 -7.06 4.55
C ILE A 21 -4.41 -7.67 5.44
N GLY A 22 -4.26 -8.95 5.82
CA GLY A 22 -5.18 -9.61 6.74
C GLY A 22 -5.18 -9.05 8.17
N SER A 23 -4.10 -8.38 8.60
CA SER A 23 -3.99 -7.74 9.91
C SER A 23 -4.46 -6.27 9.95
N LEU A 24 -4.59 -5.63 8.78
CA LEU A 24 -5.05 -4.25 8.65
C LEU A 24 -6.58 -4.17 8.68
N SER A 25 -7.11 -2.96 8.88
CA SER A 25 -8.53 -2.73 8.63
C SER A 25 -8.88 -3.07 7.17
N MET A 26 -10.11 -3.53 6.94
CA MET A 26 -10.59 -3.88 5.58
C MET A 26 -10.33 -2.77 4.56
N TYR A 27 -10.40 -1.52 5.00
CA TYR A 27 -10.19 -0.35 4.18
C TYR A 27 -8.70 -0.11 3.86
N GLU A 28 -7.81 -0.17 4.85
CA GLU A 28 -6.37 0.00 4.66
C GLU A 28 -5.79 -1.15 3.82
N GLY A 29 -6.22 -2.39 4.07
CA GLY A 29 -5.82 -3.56 3.29
C GLY A 29 -6.15 -3.42 1.80
N LYS A 30 -7.31 -2.84 1.46
CA LYS A 30 -7.68 -2.55 0.06
C LYS A 30 -6.75 -1.54 -0.59
N ILE A 31 -6.34 -0.49 0.13
CA ILE A 31 -5.39 0.51 -0.37
C ILE A 31 -4.01 -0.12 -0.62
N VAL A 32 -3.50 -0.87 0.35
CA VAL A 32 -2.20 -1.52 0.28
C VAL A 32 -2.16 -2.50 -0.90
N ARG A 33 -3.19 -3.33 -1.06
CA ARG A 33 -3.37 -4.22 -2.21
C ARG A 33 -3.44 -3.46 -3.53
N ALA A 34 -4.27 -2.42 -3.62
CA ALA A 34 -4.43 -1.65 -4.84
C ALA A 34 -3.11 -1.00 -5.30
N TYR A 35 -2.28 -0.56 -4.37
CA TYR A 35 -1.00 0.06 -4.70
C TYR A 35 0.09 -0.95 -5.07
N HIS A 36 0.24 -2.03 -4.29
CA HIS A 36 1.34 -2.98 -4.44
C HIS A 36 1.04 -4.14 -5.39
N LEU A 37 -0.20 -4.65 -5.39
CA LEU A 37 -0.60 -5.79 -6.22
C LEU A 37 -1.27 -5.33 -7.53
N ASP A 38 -2.17 -4.35 -7.46
CA ASP A 38 -2.88 -3.85 -8.66
C ASP A 38 -2.09 -2.74 -9.40
N GLY A 39 -1.01 -2.22 -8.82
CA GLY A 39 -0.14 -1.20 -9.43
C GLY A 39 -0.77 0.20 -9.58
N LEU A 40 -1.89 0.46 -8.89
CA LEU A 40 -2.63 1.71 -9.02
C LEU A 40 -1.85 2.91 -8.46
N SER A 41 -2.04 4.07 -9.08
CA SER A 41 -1.57 5.36 -8.59
C SER A 41 -2.44 5.86 -7.43
N TYR A 42 -1.94 6.85 -6.68
CA TYR A 42 -2.71 7.44 -5.58
C TYR A 42 -4.01 8.07 -6.07
N ALA A 43 -4.00 8.72 -7.23
CA ALA A 43 -5.20 9.30 -7.84
C ALA A 43 -6.26 8.24 -8.21
N GLU A 44 -5.83 7.09 -8.73
CA GLU A 44 -6.72 5.96 -9.05
C GLU A 44 -7.30 5.32 -7.79
N ILE A 45 -6.48 5.13 -6.75
CA ILE A 45 -6.91 4.61 -5.44
C ILE A 45 -7.92 5.57 -4.79
N SER A 46 -7.61 6.87 -4.80
CA SER A 46 -8.47 7.94 -4.31
C SER A 46 -9.86 7.89 -4.97
N LYS A 47 -9.91 7.84 -6.30
CA LYS A 47 -11.16 7.70 -7.05
C LYS A 47 -11.88 6.38 -6.77
N ARG A 48 -11.15 5.26 -6.74
CA ARG A 48 -11.72 3.91 -6.61
C ARG A 48 -12.37 3.67 -5.25
N PHE A 49 -11.77 4.18 -4.19
CA PHE A 49 -12.26 3.98 -2.83
C PHE A 49 -12.92 5.23 -2.22
N ASN A 50 -13.05 6.31 -3.01
CA ASN A 50 -13.63 7.59 -2.63
C ASN A 50 -12.95 8.22 -1.40
N VAL A 51 -11.62 8.32 -1.45
CA VAL A 51 -10.82 8.69 -0.27
C VAL A 51 -9.78 9.75 -0.57
N PRO A 52 -9.41 10.59 0.40
CA PRO A 52 -8.43 11.64 0.17
C PRO A 52 -7.07 11.07 -0.26
N GLU A 53 -6.49 11.62 -1.32
CA GLU A 53 -5.20 11.15 -1.84
C GLU A 53 -4.08 11.23 -0.79
N ASN A 54 -4.11 12.27 0.05
CA ASN A 54 -3.17 12.48 1.15
C ASN A 54 -3.31 11.45 2.29
N SER A 55 -4.39 10.67 2.33
CA SER A 55 -4.57 9.58 3.31
C SER A 55 -3.85 8.29 2.91
N ILE A 56 -3.51 8.13 1.63
CA ILE A 56 -2.93 6.90 1.07
C ILE A 56 -1.48 6.73 1.53
N GLY A 57 -0.68 7.81 1.49
CA GLY A 57 0.73 7.79 1.91
C GLY A 57 0.92 7.22 3.33
N PRO A 58 0.24 7.75 4.36
CA PRO A 58 0.33 7.22 5.73
C PRO A 58 -0.07 5.75 5.88
N VAL A 59 -1.02 5.25 5.07
CA VAL A 59 -1.41 3.83 5.08
C VAL A 59 -0.27 2.96 4.54
N LEU A 60 0.34 3.37 3.43
CA LEU A 60 1.47 2.66 2.82
C LEU A 60 2.74 2.72 3.70
N SER A 61 2.99 3.85 4.36
CA SER A 61 4.11 3.97 5.32
C SER A 61 3.97 2.98 6.48
N ARG A 62 2.78 2.87 7.09
CA ARG A 62 2.52 1.91 8.17
C ARG A 62 2.67 0.47 7.71
N ALA A 63 2.20 0.16 6.49
CA ALA A 63 2.41 -1.13 5.87
C ALA A 63 3.91 -1.46 5.72
N ARG A 64 4.71 -0.51 5.21
CA ARG A 64 6.16 -0.66 5.07
C ARG A 64 6.86 -0.86 6.42
N GLU A 65 6.50 -0.10 7.44
CA GLU A 65 7.06 -0.25 8.79
C GLU A 65 6.77 -1.63 9.39
N TYR A 66 5.55 -2.15 9.20
CA TYR A 66 5.21 -3.50 9.64
C TYR A 66 6.09 -4.54 8.92
N MET A 67 6.22 -4.43 7.59
CA MET A 67 7.03 -5.37 6.80
C MET A 67 8.51 -5.37 7.21
N LYS A 68 9.06 -4.20 7.53
CA LYS A 68 10.43 -4.08 8.07
C LYS A 68 10.63 -4.72 9.45
N ARG A 69 9.56 -4.96 10.21
CA ARG A 69 9.63 -5.60 11.54
C ARG A 69 9.50 -7.12 11.49
N ILE A 70 8.83 -7.65 10.47
CA ILE A 70 8.58 -9.10 10.29
C ILE A 70 9.62 -9.80 9.42
N GLY A 71 10.39 -9.05 8.63
CA GLY A 71 11.54 -9.53 7.86
C GLY A 71 12.84 -9.25 8.59
#